data_AF-A0A929D6G1-F1
#
_entry.id   AF-A0A929D6G1-F1
#
_cell.length_a   1.000
_cell.length_b   1.000
_cell.length_c   1.000
_cell.angle_alpha   90.00
_cell.angle_beta   90.00
_cell.angle_gamma   90.00
#
_symmetry.space_group_name_H-M   'P 1'
#
loop_
_entity.id
_entity.type
_entity.pdbx_description
1 polymer ?
#
loop_
_entity_poly.entity_id
_entity_poly.type
_entity_poly.pdbx_seq_one_letter_code
_entity_poly.pdbx_strand_id
1 'polypeptide(L)'
;MASVNSPASATSALVRKALARLDLYAALTGIIFCGVAAAATAYAGARATTEIALSALAGSVLYLVLRSRGAPRVPHQMGVETAARLRLVLNVVFVLALAASLLLSHGCWHRPQVYFVLMSVAAAAAAGEMFCSRGRLSLSLVLVKALLIAVTLRAGLAYEFPGFYGTDTWSHAVVIESWAGSAHMTRFTPIGETSYYAYPVFHLFAVSARILSALPARDAMFLSATLYQVFSILSVFVVVRRLASERAGLLAALLASFATFLVTWGAFMIPNALGTALFAVILMLVLRHGGDYRTRVLLLLMCGVLIATHTISSFATAVSLAGMLGGTLLWRAAARERFREPACRTAFVALFWVAMLSHWMYAWFYYQSPFFRNVFGWFQHALRTDVALVGVPYAASDAPLNRMFFLLLIAFAVVGALGWLSQRERNSMRIAVLGGAAAIGVTIVVFPILNIGNLLTGRWLAFAFLLAVGPMACG
;
A
#
# COMPACT_ATOMS: atom_id res chain seq x y z
N MET A 1 48.89 -20.64 -29.63
CA MET A 1 47.68 -20.84 -28.80
C MET A 1 46.84 -19.59 -28.85
N ALA A 2 45.93 -19.49 -29.82
CA ALA A 2 44.97 -18.40 -29.91
C ALA A 2 43.77 -18.74 -29.02
N SER A 3 43.53 -17.94 -27.97
CA SER A 3 42.37 -18.08 -27.11
C SER A 3 41.11 -17.79 -27.91
N VAL A 4 40.34 -18.84 -28.20
CA VAL A 4 39.00 -18.73 -28.77
C VAL A 4 38.13 -17.99 -27.74
N ASN A 5 37.92 -16.70 -27.97
CA ASN A 5 36.88 -15.93 -27.30
C ASN A 5 35.54 -16.52 -27.74
N SER A 6 34.98 -17.42 -26.93
CA SER A 6 33.68 -18.01 -27.23
C SER A 6 32.60 -16.91 -27.24
N PRO A 7 31.63 -16.94 -28.16
CA PRO A 7 30.55 -15.94 -28.23
C PRO A 7 29.72 -15.86 -26.93
N ALA A 8 29.76 -16.88 -26.08
CA ALA A 8 29.15 -16.87 -24.75
C ALA A 8 29.79 -15.84 -23.78
N SER A 9 31.08 -15.51 -23.94
CA SER A 9 31.77 -14.55 -23.06
C SER A 9 31.38 -13.11 -23.37
N ALA A 10 31.26 -12.76 -24.66
CA ALA A 10 30.86 -11.42 -25.13
C ALA A 10 29.41 -11.08 -24.76
N THR A 11 28.48 -12.02 -24.98
CA THR A 11 27.06 -11.86 -24.60
C THR A 11 26.91 -11.68 -23.09
N SER A 12 27.72 -12.38 -22.29
CA SER A 12 27.72 -12.21 -20.83
C SER A 12 28.26 -10.85 -20.37
N ALA A 13 29.20 -10.25 -21.12
CA ALA A 13 29.74 -8.92 -20.83
C ALA A 13 28.73 -7.82 -21.19
N LEU A 14 28.04 -7.93 -22.33
CA LEU A 14 26.97 -7.02 -22.74
C LEU A 14 25.81 -7.03 -21.75
N VAL A 15 25.34 -8.20 -21.33
CA VAL A 15 24.27 -8.33 -20.34
C VAL A 15 24.68 -7.70 -19.01
N ARG A 16 25.90 -7.96 -18.51
CA ARG A 16 26.39 -7.32 -17.27
C ARG A 16 26.48 -5.80 -17.38
N LYS A 17 26.97 -5.27 -18.50
CA LYS A 17 27.03 -3.83 -18.76
C LYS A 17 25.64 -3.21 -18.82
N ALA A 18 24.67 -3.90 -19.43
CA ALA A 18 23.28 -3.49 -19.48
C ALA A 18 22.65 -3.46 -18.08
N LEU A 19 22.87 -4.52 -17.29
CA LEU A 19 22.35 -4.62 -15.92
C LEU A 19 22.94 -3.57 -14.98
N ALA A 20 24.21 -3.19 -15.15
CA ALA A 20 24.84 -2.12 -14.39
C ALA A 20 24.16 -0.76 -14.58
N ARG A 21 23.51 -0.55 -15.73
CA ARG A 21 22.76 0.68 -16.08
C ARG A 21 21.26 0.43 -16.19
N LEU A 22 20.73 -0.63 -15.57
CA LEU A 22 19.31 -0.99 -15.64
C LEU A 22 18.39 0.18 -15.24
N ASP A 23 18.78 0.93 -14.21
CA ASP A 23 18.08 2.12 -13.77
C ASP A 23 18.04 3.23 -14.82
N LEU A 24 19.08 3.37 -15.66
CA LEU A 24 19.11 4.31 -16.79
C LEU A 24 18.11 3.88 -17.85
N TYR A 25 18.18 2.62 -18.26
CA TYR A 25 17.29 2.08 -19.27
C TYR A 25 15.84 2.12 -18.80
N ALA A 26 15.57 1.76 -17.54
CA ALA A 26 14.25 1.86 -16.93
C ALA A 26 13.71 3.30 -16.93
N ALA A 27 14.55 4.28 -16.58
CA ALA A 27 14.16 5.70 -16.61
C ALA A 27 13.86 6.19 -18.04
N LEU A 28 14.70 5.83 -19.02
CA LEU A 28 14.48 6.19 -20.43
C LEU A 28 13.22 5.52 -20.99
N THR A 29 13.02 4.23 -20.71
CA THR A 29 11.77 3.54 -21.08
C THR A 29 10.57 4.16 -20.37
N GLY A 30 10.72 4.59 -19.12
CA GLY A 30 9.69 5.30 -18.37
C GLY A 30 9.29 6.61 -19.05
N ILE A 31 10.26 7.41 -19.50
CA ILE A 31 10.01 8.65 -20.25
C ILE A 31 9.25 8.37 -21.55
N ILE A 32 9.72 7.41 -22.35
CA ILE A 32 9.11 7.09 -23.65
C ILE A 32 7.69 6.53 -23.44
N PHE A 33 7.57 5.48 -22.63
CA PHE A 33 6.29 4.79 -22.41
C PHE A 33 5.26 5.71 -21.74
N CYS A 34 5.64 6.42 -20.68
CA CYS A 34 4.73 7.33 -20.00
C CYS A 34 4.40 8.56 -20.86
N GLY A 35 5.32 9.01 -21.72
CA GLY A 35 5.04 10.08 -22.68
C GLY A 35 4.01 9.67 -23.73
N VAL A 36 4.18 8.47 -24.32
CA VAL A 36 3.21 7.90 -25.27
C VAL A 36 1.87 7.64 -24.57
N ALA A 37 1.87 7.06 -23.37
CA ALA A 37 0.66 6.82 -22.61
C ALA A 37 -0.07 8.13 -22.24
N ALA A 38 0.67 9.18 -21.83
CA ALA A 38 0.10 10.48 -21.55
C ALA A 38 -0.56 11.09 -22.80
N ALA A 39 0.12 11.05 -23.96
CA ALA A 39 -0.42 11.55 -25.22
C ALA A 39 -1.68 10.79 -25.66
N ALA A 40 -1.62 9.45 -25.64
CA ALA A 40 -2.75 8.59 -26.04
C ALA A 40 -3.96 8.78 -25.12
N THR A 41 -3.75 8.83 -23.81
CA THR A 41 -4.84 9.02 -22.83
C THR A 41 -5.39 10.45 -22.85
N ALA A 42 -4.56 11.46 -23.14
CA ALA A 42 -5.01 12.83 -23.32
C ALA A 42 -5.90 12.96 -24.56
N TYR A 43 -5.49 12.35 -25.67
CA TYR A 43 -6.30 12.27 -26.89
C TYR A 43 -7.65 11.57 -26.65
N ALA A 44 -7.65 10.53 -25.82
CA ALA A 44 -8.86 9.81 -25.43
C ALA A 44 -9.72 10.53 -24.35
N GLY A 45 -9.33 11.71 -23.88
CA GLY A 45 -10.05 12.44 -22.82
C GLY A 45 -9.92 11.83 -21.42
N ALA A 46 -9.05 10.84 -21.22
CA ALA A 46 -8.86 10.12 -19.96
C ALA A 46 -7.93 10.87 -19.00
N ARG A 47 -8.38 12.04 -18.53
CA ARG A 47 -7.59 13.00 -17.72
C ARG A 47 -6.83 12.39 -16.55
N ALA A 48 -7.46 11.49 -15.79
CA ALA A 48 -6.85 10.86 -14.63
C ALA A 48 -5.61 10.02 -14.99
N THR A 49 -5.72 9.21 -16.04
CA THR A 49 -4.62 8.38 -16.55
C THR A 49 -3.50 9.23 -17.09
N THR A 50 -3.85 10.31 -17.79
CA THR A 50 -2.88 11.27 -18.33
C THR A 50 -2.02 11.83 -17.23
N GLU A 51 -2.62 12.25 -16.12
CA GLU A 51 -1.86 12.81 -15.01
C GLU A 51 -0.98 11.78 -14.29
N ILE A 52 -1.47 10.55 -14.10
CA ILE A 52 -0.65 9.45 -13.55
C ILE A 52 0.58 9.22 -14.45
N ALA A 53 0.37 9.18 -15.77
CA ALA A 53 1.44 9.00 -16.74
C ALA A 53 2.43 10.18 -16.73
N LEU A 54 1.94 11.42 -16.71
CA LEU A 54 2.77 12.63 -16.59
C LEU A 54 3.57 12.65 -15.29
N SER A 55 2.98 12.17 -14.19
CA SER A 55 3.67 12.09 -12.91
C SER A 55 4.79 11.03 -12.92
N ALA A 56 4.55 9.88 -13.53
CA ALA A 56 5.58 8.85 -13.68
C ALA A 56 6.69 9.30 -14.64
N LEU A 57 6.34 10.05 -15.69
CA LEU A 57 7.31 10.70 -16.58
C LEU A 57 8.16 11.72 -15.81
N ALA A 58 7.52 12.60 -15.02
CA ALA A 58 8.21 13.59 -14.21
C ALA A 58 9.18 12.94 -13.20
N GLY A 59 8.76 11.87 -12.54
CA GLY A 59 9.63 11.08 -11.66
C GLY A 59 10.83 10.47 -12.40
N SER A 60 10.62 9.96 -13.63
CA SER A 60 11.70 9.40 -14.46
C SER A 60 12.72 10.47 -14.89
N VAL A 61 12.24 11.65 -15.29
CA VAL A 61 13.09 12.81 -15.62
C VAL A 61 13.86 13.28 -14.38
N LEU A 62 13.16 13.46 -13.26
CA LEU A 62 13.75 13.89 -12.00
C LEU A 62 14.85 12.93 -11.55
N TYR A 63 14.64 11.62 -11.66
CA TYR A 63 15.66 10.63 -11.37
C TYR A 63 16.95 10.85 -12.19
N LEU A 64 16.83 11.08 -13.50
CA LEU A 64 18.00 11.32 -14.36
C LEU A 64 18.76 12.60 -13.97
N VAL A 65 18.02 13.68 -13.66
CA VAL A 65 18.59 14.94 -13.19
C VAL A 65 19.34 14.74 -11.87
N LEU A 66 18.73 14.07 -10.89
CA LEU A 66 19.37 13.80 -9.59
C LEU A 66 20.58 12.89 -9.73
N ARG A 67 20.48 11.85 -10.55
CA ARG A 67 21.61 10.94 -10.85
C ARG A 67 22.79 11.68 -11.45
N SER A 68 22.56 12.62 -12.37
CA SER A 68 23.65 13.39 -13.00
C SER A 68 24.36 14.35 -12.04
N ARG A 69 23.66 14.81 -11.00
CA ARG A 69 24.21 15.74 -9.99
C ARG A 69 25.02 15.05 -8.89
N GLY A 70 24.99 13.71 -8.84
CA GLY A 70 25.63 12.93 -7.78
C GLY A 70 24.88 12.99 -6.45
N ALA A 71 25.33 12.22 -5.46
CA ALA A 71 24.69 12.22 -4.14
C ALA A 71 24.86 13.60 -3.48
N PRO A 72 23.78 14.23 -2.98
CA PRO A 72 23.90 15.46 -2.22
C PRO A 72 24.82 15.23 -1.02
N ARG A 73 25.70 16.20 -0.73
CA ARG A 73 26.57 16.15 0.44
C ARG A 73 25.71 15.97 1.69
N VAL A 74 26.12 15.05 2.57
CA VAL A 74 25.46 14.84 3.87
C VAL A 74 25.33 16.21 4.54
N PRO A 75 24.12 16.64 4.95
CA PRO A 75 23.95 17.93 5.62
C PRO A 75 24.91 18.02 6.81
N HIS A 76 25.49 19.21 7.01
CA HIS A 76 26.37 19.45 8.15
C HIS A 76 25.62 19.06 9.43
N GLN A 77 26.25 18.24 10.28
CA GLN A 77 25.62 17.82 11.52
C GLN A 77 25.33 19.06 12.38
N MET A 78 24.07 19.26 12.75
CA MET A 78 23.68 20.33 13.67
C MET A 78 24.37 20.14 15.03
N GLY A 79 24.73 21.26 15.67
CA GLY A 79 25.17 21.27 17.06
C GLY A 79 24.12 20.63 17.97
N VAL A 80 24.58 19.96 19.04
CA VAL A 80 23.71 19.21 19.97
C VAL A 80 22.60 20.10 20.54
N GLU A 81 22.96 21.31 20.94
CA GLU A 81 22.04 22.27 21.56
C GLU A 81 21.00 22.81 20.55
N THR A 82 21.44 23.19 19.35
CA THR A 82 20.54 23.62 18.27
C THR A 82 19.53 22.53 17.90
N ALA A 83 19.99 21.28 17.80
CA ALA A 83 19.11 20.14 17.50
C ALA A 83 18.09 19.90 18.63
N ALA A 84 18.49 20.07 19.90
CA ALA A 84 17.58 19.94 21.04
C ALA A 84 16.52 21.04 21.07
N ARG A 85 16.91 22.31 20.85
CA ARG A 85 15.98 23.45 20.79
C ARG A 85 15.00 23.32 19.62
N LEU A 86 15.50 22.98 18.42
CA LEU A 86 14.66 22.78 17.24
C LEU A 86 13.67 21.63 17.46
N ARG A 87 14.12 20.52 18.05
CA ARG A 87 13.23 19.41 18.41
C ARG A 87 12.14 19.85 19.39
N LEU A 88 12.45 20.65 20.41
CA LEU A 88 11.44 21.17 21.34
C LEU A 88 10.39 22.00 20.59
N VAL A 89 10.83 22.93 19.74
CA VAL A 89 9.93 23.77 18.92
C VAL A 89 9.04 22.90 18.04
N LEU A 90 9.60 21.91 17.34
CA LEU A 90 8.84 21.00 16.49
C LEU A 90 7.83 20.15 17.28
N ASN A 91 8.16 19.77 18.52
CA ASN A 91 7.22 19.10 19.42
C ASN A 91 6.06 20.01 19.83
N VAL A 92 6.34 21.26 20.22
CA VAL A 92 5.32 22.25 20.56
C VAL A 92 4.42 22.52 19.37
N VAL A 93 5.00 22.78 18.18
CA VAL A 93 4.25 23.01 16.94
C VAL A 93 3.36 21.81 16.60
N PHE A 94 3.89 20.58 16.73
CA PHE A 94 3.10 19.38 16.50
C PHE A 94 1.88 19.30 17.41
N VAL A 95 2.07 19.46 18.73
CA VAL A 95 1.00 19.34 19.71
C VAL A 95 -0.05 20.42 19.51
N LEU A 96 0.36 21.67 19.31
CA LEU A 96 -0.56 22.79 19.06
C LEU A 96 -1.35 22.60 17.77
N ALA A 97 -0.69 22.19 16.67
CA ALA A 97 -1.35 21.96 15.40
C ALA A 97 -2.35 20.80 15.47
N LEU A 98 -1.98 19.69 16.14
CA LEU A 98 -2.87 18.55 16.33
C LEU A 98 -4.05 18.88 17.25
N ALA A 99 -3.82 19.60 18.35
CA ALA A 99 -4.89 20.00 19.27
C ALA A 99 -5.86 20.96 18.58
N ALA A 100 -5.35 21.97 17.86
CA ALA A 100 -6.18 22.90 17.11
C ALA A 100 -6.98 22.20 16.00
N SER A 101 -6.40 21.21 15.30
CA SER A 101 -7.13 20.46 14.28
C SER A 101 -8.25 19.62 14.88
N LEU A 102 -8.03 19.00 16.05
CA LEU A 102 -9.07 18.27 16.78
C LEU A 102 -10.19 19.19 17.29
N LEU A 103 -9.85 20.37 17.82
CA LEU A 103 -10.83 21.36 18.25
C LEU A 103 -11.70 21.84 17.07
N LEU A 104 -11.10 22.11 15.90
CA LEU A 104 -11.86 22.45 14.69
C LEU A 104 -12.75 21.30 14.23
N SER A 105 -12.24 20.06 14.28
CA SER A 105 -13.02 18.89 13.89
C SER A 105 -14.22 18.63 14.80
N HIS A 106 -14.15 19.05 16.06
CA HIS A 106 -15.25 18.90 17.03
C HIS A 106 -16.20 20.11 17.02
N GLY A 107 -15.67 21.32 16.84
CA GLY A 107 -16.45 22.57 16.90
C GLY A 107 -17.15 22.93 15.59
N CYS A 108 -16.77 22.34 14.46
CA CYS A 108 -17.36 22.62 13.16
C CYS A 108 -18.12 21.41 12.61
N TRP A 109 -19.26 21.66 11.96
CA TRP A 109 -20.07 20.64 11.27
C TRP A 109 -19.39 19.98 10.07
N HIS A 110 -18.30 20.57 9.60
CA HIS A 110 -17.45 20.04 8.52
C HIS A 110 -16.00 20.35 8.86
N ARG A 111 -15.05 19.68 8.22
CA ARG A 111 -13.62 19.97 8.39
C ARG A 111 -13.21 21.14 7.47
N PRO A 112 -12.98 22.36 7.99
CA PRO A 112 -12.61 23.50 7.16
C PRO A 112 -11.22 23.31 6.55
N GLN A 113 -10.85 24.06 5.52
CA GLN A 113 -9.52 23.97 4.89
C GLN A 113 -8.37 24.14 5.89
N VAL A 114 -8.56 24.99 6.91
CA VAL A 114 -7.59 25.20 8.00
C VAL A 114 -7.28 23.90 8.77
N TYR A 115 -8.23 22.97 8.92
CA TYR A 115 -7.99 21.65 9.49
C TYR A 115 -6.87 20.91 8.75
N PHE A 116 -6.94 20.89 7.41
CA PHE A 116 -5.94 20.21 6.59
C PHE A 116 -4.59 20.91 6.62
N VAL A 117 -4.57 22.25 6.66
CA VAL A 117 -3.33 23.03 6.87
C VAL A 117 -2.66 22.65 8.19
N LEU A 118 -3.42 22.59 9.28
CA LEU A 118 -2.89 22.19 10.59
C LEU A 118 -2.37 20.75 10.59
N MET A 119 -3.07 19.83 9.93
CA MET A 119 -2.59 18.45 9.76
C MET A 119 -1.30 18.38 8.93
N SER A 120 -1.15 19.20 7.89
CA SER A 120 0.10 19.33 7.14
C SER A 120 1.23 19.91 7.99
N VAL A 121 0.95 20.91 8.83
CA VAL A 121 1.93 21.47 9.79
C VAL A 121 2.37 20.41 10.81
N ALA A 122 1.44 19.61 11.35
CA ALA A 122 1.76 18.51 12.25
C ALA A 122 2.64 17.46 11.56
N ALA A 123 2.30 17.05 10.33
CA ALA A 123 3.12 16.12 9.55
C ALA A 123 4.52 16.68 9.26
N ALA A 124 4.63 17.96 8.86
CA ALA A 124 5.90 18.62 8.61
C ALA A 124 6.75 18.74 9.88
N ALA A 125 6.14 19.02 11.03
CA ALA A 125 6.83 19.06 12.32
C ALA A 125 7.39 17.68 12.71
N ALA A 126 6.61 16.62 12.51
CA ALA A 126 7.05 15.23 12.72
C ALA A 126 8.21 14.85 11.77
N ALA A 127 8.11 15.24 10.49
CA ALA A 127 9.18 15.02 9.51
C ALA A 127 10.47 15.78 9.87
N GLY A 128 10.35 17.05 10.28
CA GLY A 128 11.49 17.87 10.71
C GLY A 128 12.22 17.30 11.92
N GLU A 129 11.47 16.72 12.87
CA GLU A 129 12.05 16.12 14.07
C GLU A 129 12.93 14.91 13.73
N MET A 130 12.63 14.17 12.66
CA MET A 130 13.46 13.04 12.22
C MET A 130 14.91 13.44 11.90
N PHE A 131 15.12 14.65 11.38
CA PHE A 131 16.45 15.15 11.06
C PHE A 131 17.22 15.64 12.29
N CYS A 132 16.50 16.00 13.35
CA CYS A 132 17.07 16.51 14.60
C CYS A 132 17.22 15.42 15.68
N SER A 133 16.53 14.29 15.50
CA SER A 133 16.44 13.21 16.48
C SER A 133 17.72 12.40 16.58
N ARG A 134 18.18 12.20 17.82
CA ARG A 134 19.30 11.34 18.18
C ARG A 134 18.84 10.43 19.31
N GLY A 135 18.87 9.12 19.08
CA GLY A 135 18.53 8.11 20.08
C GLY A 135 17.12 7.53 19.95
N ARG A 136 16.95 6.33 20.51
CA ARG A 136 15.75 5.49 20.31
C ARG A 136 14.45 6.15 20.73
N LEU A 137 14.44 6.83 21.90
CA LEU A 137 13.24 7.49 22.41
C LEU A 137 12.69 8.54 21.44
N SER A 138 13.57 9.40 20.89
CA SER A 138 13.15 10.43 19.93
C SER A 138 12.57 9.83 18.64
N LEU A 139 13.12 8.71 18.17
CA LEU A 139 12.62 8.02 16.98
C LEU A 139 11.28 7.34 17.26
N SER A 140 11.10 6.76 18.45
CA SER A 140 9.82 6.21 18.91
C SER A 140 8.74 7.30 19.01
N LEU A 141 9.08 8.51 19.47
CA LEU A 141 8.13 9.63 19.51
C LEU A 141 7.64 10.02 18.12
N VAL A 142 8.51 10.04 17.10
CA VAL A 142 8.08 10.29 15.71
C VAL A 142 7.08 9.23 15.24
N LEU A 143 7.27 7.95 15.60
CA LEU A 143 6.30 6.90 15.27
C LEU A 143 4.96 7.13 15.97
N VAL A 144 4.97 7.51 17.25
CA VAL A 144 3.74 7.86 17.98
C VAL A 144 3.01 9.01 17.28
N LYS A 145 3.74 10.05 16.86
CA LYS A 145 3.17 11.17 16.09
C LYS A 145 2.54 10.72 14.76
N ALA A 146 3.22 9.83 14.03
CA ALA A 146 2.66 9.26 12.80
C ALA A 146 1.38 8.47 13.06
N LEU A 147 1.31 7.70 14.15
CA LEU A 147 0.08 7.00 14.54
C LEU A 147 -1.04 7.98 14.94
N LEU A 148 -0.72 9.05 15.69
CA LEU A 148 -1.70 10.09 16.05
C LEU A 148 -2.27 10.78 14.80
N ILE A 149 -1.42 11.19 13.86
CA ILE A 149 -1.86 11.73 12.56
C ILE A 149 -2.77 10.72 11.85
N ALA A 150 -2.37 9.45 11.81
CA ALA A 150 -3.11 8.40 11.13
C ALA A 150 -4.51 8.18 11.73
N VAL A 151 -4.62 8.10 13.06
CA VAL A 151 -5.91 8.00 13.77
C VAL A 151 -6.74 9.24 13.49
N THR A 152 -6.19 10.44 13.68
CA THR A 152 -6.94 11.70 13.53
C THR A 152 -7.53 11.86 12.13
N LEU A 153 -6.78 11.56 11.07
CA LEU A 153 -7.27 11.68 9.69
C LEU A 153 -8.36 10.65 9.36
N ARG A 154 -8.23 9.42 9.85
CA ARG A 154 -9.21 8.35 9.62
C ARG A 154 -10.47 8.56 10.45
N ALA A 155 -10.31 8.91 11.72
CA ALA A 155 -11.42 9.29 12.59
C ALA A 155 -12.16 10.50 12.02
N GLY A 156 -11.42 11.53 11.57
CA GLY A 156 -12.02 12.71 10.96
C GLY A 156 -12.87 12.41 9.72
N LEU A 157 -12.59 11.36 8.96
CA LEU A 157 -13.46 10.88 7.87
C LEU A 157 -14.58 9.98 8.38
N ALA A 158 -14.25 8.99 9.21
CA ALA A 158 -15.20 7.99 9.71
C ALA A 158 -16.31 8.61 10.58
N TYR A 159 -16.01 9.73 11.25
CA TYR A 159 -16.86 10.44 12.19
C TYR A 159 -17.39 11.79 11.69
N GLU A 160 -17.15 12.14 10.43
CA GLU A 160 -17.62 13.41 9.85
C GLU A 160 -19.15 13.52 9.82
N PHE A 161 -19.85 12.39 9.68
CA PHE A 161 -21.31 12.33 9.63
C PHE A 161 -21.89 11.47 10.76
N PRO A 162 -23.14 11.67 11.19
CA PRO A 162 -23.77 10.84 12.22
C PRO A 162 -23.88 9.35 11.84
N GLY A 163 -23.99 9.05 10.54
CA GLY A 163 -24.04 7.69 10.01
C GLY A 163 -22.67 7.08 9.72
N PHE A 164 -22.65 6.02 8.92
CA PHE A 164 -21.41 5.38 8.48
C PHE A 164 -20.83 6.05 7.24
N TYR A 165 -19.51 6.21 7.23
CA TYR A 165 -18.76 6.60 6.05
C TYR A 165 -18.70 5.45 5.03
N GLY A 166 -19.24 5.69 3.84
CA GLY A 166 -19.26 4.74 2.72
C GLY A 166 -20.45 3.78 2.71
N THR A 167 -20.76 3.23 1.54
CA THR A 167 -21.97 2.44 1.28
C THR A 167 -21.95 1.07 1.94
N ASP A 168 -20.83 0.35 1.80
CA ASP A 168 -20.73 -1.05 2.22
C ASP A 168 -20.75 -1.21 3.75
N THR A 169 -20.31 -0.20 4.50
CA THR A 169 -20.19 -0.25 5.96
C THR A 169 -21.54 -0.44 6.65
N TRP A 170 -22.63 0.05 6.06
CA TRP A 170 -23.98 -0.15 6.59
C TRP A 170 -24.36 -1.63 6.64
N SER A 171 -24.15 -2.37 5.55
CA SER A 171 -24.44 -3.80 5.49
C SER A 171 -23.61 -4.60 6.48
N HIS A 172 -22.34 -4.24 6.65
CA HIS A 172 -21.47 -4.84 7.64
C HIS A 172 -21.94 -4.59 9.08
N ALA A 173 -22.38 -3.37 9.39
CA ALA A 173 -22.92 -3.03 10.71
C ALA A 173 -24.16 -3.88 11.06
N VAL A 174 -25.09 -4.05 10.11
CA VAL A 174 -26.28 -4.89 10.30
C VAL A 174 -25.90 -6.34 10.63
N VAL A 175 -24.92 -6.89 9.92
CA VAL A 175 -24.47 -8.27 10.16
C VAL A 175 -23.81 -8.39 11.53
N ILE A 176 -23.00 -7.41 11.94
CA ILE A 176 -22.36 -7.38 13.25
C ILE A 176 -23.40 -7.30 14.37
N GLU A 177 -24.39 -6.41 14.26
CA GLU A 177 -25.48 -6.32 15.25
C GLU A 177 -26.31 -7.61 15.29
N SER A 178 -26.61 -8.19 14.13
CA SER A 178 -27.34 -9.45 14.03
C SER A 178 -26.61 -10.59 14.72
N TRP A 179 -25.32 -10.78 14.42
CA TRP A 179 -24.52 -11.88 15.01
C TRP A 179 -24.22 -11.67 16.49
N ALA A 180 -24.05 -10.42 16.92
CA ALA A 180 -23.91 -10.09 18.33
C ALA A 180 -25.20 -10.38 19.11
N GLY A 181 -26.36 -10.03 18.55
CA GLY A 181 -27.67 -10.26 19.17
C GLY A 181 -28.08 -11.73 19.20
N SER A 182 -27.71 -12.52 18.18
CA SER A 182 -28.01 -13.95 18.12
C SER A 182 -26.99 -14.82 18.88
N ALA A 183 -25.86 -14.26 19.30
CA ALA A 183 -24.71 -14.98 19.88
C ALA A 183 -24.15 -16.12 19.01
N HIS A 184 -24.44 -16.13 17.71
CA HIS A 184 -23.88 -17.06 16.74
C HIS A 184 -23.90 -16.48 15.33
N MET A 185 -23.05 -16.98 14.45
CA MET A 185 -23.05 -16.58 13.04
C MET A 185 -24.32 -17.08 12.35
N THR A 186 -25.08 -16.17 11.74
CA THR A 186 -26.29 -16.49 10.97
C THR A 186 -26.11 -16.17 9.49
N ARG A 187 -26.77 -16.96 8.63
CA ARG A 187 -26.88 -16.63 7.20
C ARG A 187 -27.95 -15.59 6.92
N PHE A 188 -28.97 -15.53 7.77
CA PHE A 188 -30.09 -14.61 7.63
C PHE A 188 -29.90 -13.44 8.59
N THR A 189 -30.01 -12.24 8.03
CA THR A 189 -29.92 -10.96 8.73
C THR A 189 -31.18 -10.13 8.41
N PRO A 190 -31.44 -9.02 9.12
CA PRO A 190 -32.57 -8.14 8.80
C PRO A 190 -32.58 -7.59 7.36
N ILE A 191 -31.45 -7.60 6.68
CA ILE A 191 -31.31 -7.17 5.27
C ILE A 191 -31.31 -8.34 4.27
N GLY A 192 -31.65 -9.55 4.72
CA GLY A 192 -31.72 -10.76 3.90
C GLY A 192 -30.58 -11.75 4.14
N GLU A 193 -30.42 -12.68 3.19
CA GLU A 193 -29.34 -13.67 3.21
C GLU A 193 -27.99 -13.01 2.91
N THR A 194 -26.97 -13.31 3.72
CA THR A 194 -25.61 -12.80 3.56
C THR A 194 -24.61 -13.92 3.29
N SER A 195 -23.61 -13.65 2.45
CA SER A 195 -22.46 -14.54 2.22
C SER A 195 -21.30 -14.31 3.20
N TYR A 196 -21.42 -13.35 4.13
CA TYR A 196 -20.32 -12.98 5.02
C TYR A 196 -19.92 -14.07 6.01
N TYR A 197 -20.75 -15.09 6.24
CA TYR A 197 -20.37 -16.26 7.03
C TYR A 197 -19.23 -17.07 6.39
N ALA A 198 -19.05 -16.97 5.06
CA ALA A 198 -17.95 -17.61 4.35
C ALA A 198 -16.61 -16.88 4.53
N TYR A 199 -16.64 -15.58 4.87
CA TYR A 199 -15.47 -14.75 5.14
C TYR A 199 -15.64 -14.02 6.49
N PRO A 200 -15.66 -14.76 7.61
CA PRO A 200 -16.23 -14.25 8.85
C PRO A 200 -15.28 -13.38 9.66
N VAL A 201 -13.97 -13.39 9.38
CA VAL A 201 -12.95 -12.85 10.29
C VAL A 201 -13.18 -11.37 10.62
N PHE A 202 -13.46 -10.52 9.63
CA PHE A 202 -13.74 -9.10 9.88
C PHE A 202 -14.93 -8.92 10.82
N HIS A 203 -16.03 -9.63 10.55
CA HIS A 203 -17.26 -9.54 11.34
C HIS A 203 -17.05 -10.10 12.74
N LEU A 204 -16.34 -11.21 12.89
CA LEU A 204 -16.03 -11.79 14.21
C LEU A 204 -15.15 -10.87 15.04
N PHE A 205 -14.17 -10.20 14.43
CA PHE A 205 -13.35 -9.20 15.10
C PHE A 205 -14.20 -8.02 15.61
N ALA A 206 -15.10 -7.52 14.78
CA ALA A 206 -15.99 -6.42 15.15
C ALA A 206 -17.05 -6.84 16.19
N VAL A 207 -17.64 -8.03 16.06
CA VAL A 207 -18.56 -8.61 17.07
C VAL A 207 -17.84 -8.77 18.41
N SER A 208 -16.62 -9.30 18.40
CA SER A 208 -15.80 -9.43 19.62
C SER A 208 -15.53 -8.07 20.27
N ALA A 209 -15.13 -7.08 19.48
CA ALA A 209 -14.91 -5.72 19.97
C ALA A 209 -16.20 -5.12 20.56
N ARG A 210 -17.35 -5.32 19.88
CA ARG A 210 -18.66 -4.85 20.34
C ARG A 210 -19.07 -5.48 21.66
N ILE A 211 -18.92 -6.80 21.80
CA ILE A 211 -19.25 -7.53 23.03
C ILE A 211 -18.35 -7.09 24.19
N LEU A 212 -17.04 -6.99 23.96
CA LEU A 212 -16.06 -6.66 25.01
C LEU A 212 -16.14 -5.20 25.48
N SER A 213 -16.48 -4.28 24.57
CA SER A 213 -16.50 -2.84 24.87
C SER A 213 -17.91 -2.29 25.14
N ALA A 214 -18.96 -3.07 24.85
CA ALA A 214 -20.35 -2.63 24.82
C ALA A 214 -20.61 -1.40 23.92
N LEU A 215 -19.70 -1.11 22.99
CA LEU A 215 -19.83 0.01 22.06
C LEU A 215 -20.77 -0.35 20.89
N PRO A 216 -21.40 0.65 20.25
CA PRO A 216 -22.15 0.44 19.00
C PRO A 216 -21.30 -0.19 17.89
N ALA A 217 -21.93 -0.90 16.93
CA ALA A 217 -21.20 -1.52 15.81
C ALA A 217 -20.24 -0.58 15.07
N ARG A 218 -20.57 0.71 14.95
CA ARG A 218 -19.69 1.73 14.36
C ARG A 218 -18.34 1.80 15.04
N ASP A 219 -18.34 2.00 16.35
CA ASP A 219 -17.10 2.18 17.11
C ASP A 219 -16.37 0.85 17.26
N ALA A 220 -17.10 -0.26 17.38
CA ALA A 220 -16.54 -1.60 17.37
C ALA A 220 -15.81 -1.92 16.06
N MET A 221 -16.36 -1.52 14.90
CA MET A 221 -15.67 -1.65 13.61
C MET A 221 -14.46 -0.73 13.51
N PHE A 222 -14.56 0.50 14.02
CA PHE A 222 -13.42 1.42 14.06
C PHE A 222 -12.26 0.82 14.87
N LEU A 223 -12.53 0.29 16.06
CA LEU A 223 -11.54 -0.35 16.92
C LEU A 223 -10.94 -1.62 16.30
N SER A 224 -11.77 -2.45 15.67
CA SER A 224 -11.35 -3.77 15.19
C SER A 224 -10.70 -3.77 13.80
N ALA A 225 -11.02 -2.79 12.95
CA ALA A 225 -10.50 -2.71 11.59
C ALA A 225 -9.66 -1.45 11.35
N THR A 226 -10.22 -0.25 11.58
CA THR A 226 -9.53 1.01 11.29
C THR A 226 -8.30 1.20 12.17
N LEU A 227 -8.42 0.96 13.47
CA LEU A 227 -7.31 1.08 14.40
C LEU A 227 -6.22 0.03 14.14
N TYR A 228 -6.62 -1.20 13.75
CA TYR A 228 -5.68 -2.23 13.33
C TYR A 228 -4.89 -1.80 12.07
N GLN A 229 -5.57 -1.16 11.12
CA GLN A 229 -4.93 -0.57 9.94
C GLN A 229 -3.98 0.58 10.30
N VAL A 230 -4.30 1.41 11.30
CA VAL A 230 -3.37 2.42 11.83
C VAL A 230 -2.13 1.75 12.43
N PHE A 231 -2.28 0.73 13.27
CA PHE A 231 -1.13 0.04 13.86
C PHE A 231 -0.27 -0.70 12.81
N SER A 232 -0.84 -1.06 11.66
CA SER A 232 -0.07 -1.65 10.56
C SER A 232 1.01 -0.72 9.98
N ILE A 233 0.94 0.59 10.25
CA ILE A 233 2.00 1.56 9.94
C ILE A 233 3.33 1.17 10.63
N LEU A 234 3.29 0.51 11.78
CA LEU A 234 4.48 -0.03 12.43
C LEU A 234 5.14 -1.14 11.59
N SER A 235 4.33 -1.97 10.92
CA SER A 235 4.86 -2.97 9.98
C SER A 235 5.51 -2.30 8.77
N VAL A 236 4.94 -1.20 8.26
CA VAL A 236 5.54 -0.38 7.21
C VAL A 236 6.91 0.18 7.64
N PHE A 237 7.00 0.76 8.85
CA PHE A 237 8.27 1.20 9.43
C PHE A 237 9.32 0.08 9.42
N VAL A 238 8.94 -1.11 9.93
CA VAL A 238 9.86 -2.25 10.03
C VAL A 238 10.31 -2.74 8.65
N VAL A 239 9.39 -2.83 7.68
CA VAL A 239 9.70 -3.22 6.29
C VAL A 239 10.72 -2.26 5.69
N VAL A 240 10.42 -0.97 5.69
CA VAL A 240 11.28 0.01 5.00
C VAL A 240 12.60 0.22 5.74
N ARG A 241 12.61 0.14 7.09
CA ARG A 241 13.86 0.15 7.87
C ARG A 241 14.80 -0.98 7.46
N ARG A 242 14.28 -2.18 7.20
CA ARG A 242 15.08 -3.33 6.76
C ARG A 242 15.55 -3.18 5.31
N LEU A 243 14.71 -2.62 4.46
CA LEU A 243 15.03 -2.46 3.04
C LEU A 243 16.04 -1.34 2.82
N ALA A 244 15.94 -0.22 3.55
CA ALA A 244 16.74 0.97 3.33
C ALA A 244 17.48 1.44 4.60
N SER A 245 16.83 2.25 5.44
CA SER A 245 17.42 2.80 6.66
C SER A 245 16.35 3.15 7.68
N GLU A 246 16.74 3.39 8.94
CA GLU A 246 15.81 3.82 9.99
C GLU A 246 15.08 5.13 9.66
N ARG A 247 15.77 6.10 9.06
CA ARG A 247 15.16 7.37 8.62
C ARG A 247 14.16 7.16 7.48
N ALA A 248 14.51 6.34 6.49
CA ALA A 248 13.58 5.98 5.42
C ALA A 248 12.36 5.23 5.99
N GLY A 249 12.56 4.37 7.00
CA GLY A 249 11.48 3.71 7.73
C GLY A 249 10.52 4.70 8.40
N LEU A 250 11.05 5.69 9.12
CA LEU A 250 10.25 6.73 9.78
C LEU A 250 9.49 7.58 8.75
N LEU A 251 10.14 7.95 7.65
CA LEU A 251 9.52 8.72 6.58
C LEU A 251 8.41 7.92 5.93
N ALA A 252 8.64 6.63 5.66
CA ALA A 252 7.64 5.71 5.14
C ALA A 252 6.42 5.58 6.05
N ALA A 253 6.63 5.44 7.37
CA ALA A 253 5.55 5.38 8.34
C ALA A 253 4.74 6.68 8.37
N LEU A 254 5.43 7.82 8.31
CA LEU A 254 4.82 9.13 8.26
C LEU A 254 4.02 9.34 6.95
N LEU A 255 4.59 9.01 5.79
CA LEU A 255 3.89 9.03 4.50
C LEU A 255 2.63 8.14 4.52
N ALA A 256 2.74 6.93 5.09
CA ALA A 256 1.60 6.02 5.22
C ALA A 256 0.48 6.55 6.14
N SER A 257 0.81 7.42 7.10
CA SER A 257 -0.15 8.01 8.03
C SER A 257 -1.17 8.92 7.33
N PHE A 258 -0.73 9.67 6.31
CA PHE A 258 -1.54 10.65 5.58
C PHE A 258 -1.70 10.36 4.09
N ALA A 259 -1.22 9.22 3.58
CA ALA A 259 -1.47 8.81 2.20
C ALA A 259 -2.99 8.69 1.95
N THR A 260 -3.51 9.46 0.98
CA THR A 260 -4.95 9.63 0.73
C THR A 260 -5.71 8.30 0.64
N PHE A 261 -5.15 7.31 -0.06
CA PHE A 261 -5.79 6.00 -0.21
C PHE A 261 -5.77 5.16 1.06
N LEU A 262 -4.69 5.22 1.85
CA LEU A 262 -4.63 4.52 3.13
C LEU A 262 -5.55 5.16 4.16
N VAL A 263 -5.69 6.49 4.13
CA VAL A 263 -6.64 7.24 4.95
C VAL A 263 -8.08 6.90 4.53
N THR A 264 -8.39 6.97 3.24
CA THR A 264 -9.74 6.71 2.70
C THR A 264 -10.19 5.27 2.96
N TRP A 265 -9.38 4.28 2.56
CA TRP A 265 -9.69 2.86 2.79
C TRP A 265 -9.51 2.43 4.24
N GLY A 266 -8.84 3.22 5.06
CA GLY A 266 -8.74 3.01 6.50
C GLY A 266 -9.98 3.51 7.26
N ALA A 267 -10.53 4.65 6.83
CA ALA A 267 -11.77 5.21 7.37
C ALA A 267 -13.00 4.42 6.89
N PHE A 268 -12.94 3.82 5.70
CA PHE A 268 -13.97 2.94 5.20
C PHE A 268 -13.93 1.60 5.96
N MET A 269 -14.74 1.50 7.02
CA MET A 269 -14.78 0.39 7.97
C MET A 269 -15.38 -0.88 7.34
N ILE A 270 -14.60 -1.54 6.49
CA ILE A 270 -14.97 -2.73 5.72
C ILE A 270 -13.84 -3.78 5.76
N PRO A 271 -14.06 -5.04 5.35
CA PRO A 271 -13.03 -6.07 5.34
C PRO A 271 -11.76 -5.69 4.57
N ASN A 272 -11.84 -4.79 3.60
CA ASN A 272 -10.66 -4.27 2.89
C ASN A 272 -9.70 -3.53 3.82
N ALA A 273 -10.20 -2.74 4.79
CA ALA A 273 -9.38 -2.01 5.76
C ALA A 273 -8.52 -2.99 6.58
N LEU A 274 -9.15 -4.01 7.18
CA LEU A 274 -8.45 -5.07 7.91
C LEU A 274 -7.51 -5.87 6.99
N GLY A 275 -7.94 -6.15 5.76
CA GLY A 275 -7.12 -6.85 4.78
C GLY A 275 -5.83 -6.10 4.40
N THR A 276 -5.89 -4.77 4.26
CA THR A 276 -4.68 -3.95 4.00
C THR A 276 -3.73 -3.95 5.20
N ALA A 277 -4.26 -3.98 6.42
CA ALA A 277 -3.47 -4.09 7.65
C ALA A 277 -2.74 -5.45 7.72
N LEU A 278 -3.46 -6.54 7.47
CA LEU A 278 -2.91 -7.90 7.43
C LEU A 278 -1.87 -8.04 6.32
N PHE A 279 -2.09 -7.42 5.15
CA PHE A 279 -1.10 -7.39 4.08
C PHE A 279 0.22 -6.75 4.50
N ALA A 280 0.19 -5.60 5.20
CA ALA A 280 1.40 -4.96 5.71
C ALA A 280 2.16 -5.86 6.70
N VAL A 281 1.44 -6.58 7.57
CA VAL A 281 2.03 -7.57 8.50
C VAL A 281 2.64 -8.75 7.73
N ILE A 282 1.92 -9.30 6.76
CA ILE A 282 2.42 -10.40 5.90
C ILE A 282 3.68 -9.97 5.16
N LEU A 283 3.70 -8.77 4.58
CA LEU A 283 4.88 -8.22 3.91
C LEU A 283 6.08 -8.12 4.86
N MET A 284 5.86 -7.66 6.11
CA MET A 284 6.88 -7.61 7.15
C MET A 284 7.44 -8.99 7.52
N LEU A 285 6.59 -10.02 7.57
CA LEU A 285 6.98 -11.39 7.91
C LEU A 285 7.70 -12.08 6.74
N VAL A 286 7.22 -11.90 5.51
CA VAL A 286 7.85 -12.42 4.28
C VAL A 286 9.25 -11.85 4.11
N LEU A 287 9.43 -10.55 4.36
CA LEU A 287 10.73 -9.87 4.24
C LEU A 287 11.63 -10.08 5.48
N ARG A 288 11.34 -11.04 6.36
CA ARG A 288 12.22 -11.38 7.48
C ARG A 288 13.18 -12.51 7.08
N HIS A 289 14.45 -12.16 6.84
CA HIS A 289 15.50 -13.16 6.63
C HIS A 289 15.72 -14.04 7.87
N GLY A 290 15.95 -15.34 7.66
CA GLY A 290 16.28 -16.27 8.74
C GLY A 290 15.15 -16.54 9.73
N GLY A 291 13.89 -16.37 9.31
CA GLY A 291 12.72 -16.61 10.16
C GLY A 291 12.73 -18.00 10.81
N ASP A 292 12.67 -18.00 12.15
CA ASP A 292 12.45 -19.18 12.97
C ASP A 292 11.08 -19.80 12.69
N TYR A 293 10.82 -20.99 13.26
CA TYR A 293 9.53 -21.66 13.09
C TYR A 293 8.35 -20.79 13.54
N ARG A 294 8.54 -19.97 14.59
CA ARG A 294 7.51 -19.04 15.11
C ARG A 294 7.10 -18.01 14.07
N THR A 295 8.07 -17.41 13.39
CA THR A 295 7.81 -16.46 12.29
C THR A 295 7.02 -17.14 11.17
N ARG A 296 7.34 -18.38 10.82
CA ARG A 296 6.66 -19.13 9.75
C ARG A 296 5.23 -19.49 10.13
N VAL A 297 5.02 -19.97 11.36
CA VAL A 297 3.68 -20.25 11.90
C VAL A 297 2.83 -18.99 11.92
N LEU A 298 3.39 -17.88 12.41
CA LEU A 298 2.69 -16.59 12.41
C LEU A 298 2.36 -16.13 11.00
N LEU A 299 3.27 -16.27 10.03
CA LEU A 299 3.01 -15.94 8.62
C LEU A 299 1.86 -16.78 8.06
N LEU A 300 1.88 -18.10 8.26
CA LEU A 300 0.80 -18.99 7.80
C LEU A 300 -0.54 -18.65 8.45
N LEU A 301 -0.53 -18.34 9.75
CA LEU A 301 -1.72 -17.89 10.48
C LEU A 301 -2.27 -16.58 9.88
N MET A 302 -1.42 -15.56 9.69
CA MET A 302 -1.84 -14.29 9.11
C MET A 302 -2.38 -14.47 7.68
N CYS A 303 -1.79 -15.36 6.89
CA CYS A 303 -2.30 -15.71 5.56
C CYS A 303 -3.69 -16.36 5.63
N GLY A 304 -3.90 -17.32 6.54
CA GLY A 304 -5.21 -17.96 6.75
C GLY A 304 -6.28 -16.96 7.21
N VAL A 305 -5.93 -16.09 8.17
CA VAL A 305 -6.77 -14.99 8.65
C VAL A 305 -7.16 -14.07 7.49
N LEU A 306 -6.21 -13.67 6.64
CA LEU A 306 -6.47 -12.82 5.48
C LEU A 306 -7.40 -13.49 4.46
N ILE A 307 -7.16 -14.77 4.13
CA ILE A 307 -8.00 -15.53 3.20
C ILE A 307 -9.45 -15.60 3.70
N ALA A 308 -9.65 -15.81 5.00
CA ALA A 308 -10.97 -15.81 5.64
C ALA A 308 -11.52 -14.41 5.95
N THR A 309 -10.78 -13.33 5.66
CA THR A 309 -11.22 -11.95 5.86
C THR A 309 -11.92 -11.39 4.64
N HIS A 310 -11.29 -11.49 3.46
CA HIS A 310 -11.79 -10.82 2.26
C HIS A 310 -11.17 -11.39 0.98
N THR A 311 -12.00 -11.56 -0.05
CA THR A 311 -11.58 -12.06 -1.37
C THR A 311 -10.63 -11.09 -2.07
N ILE A 312 -10.96 -9.80 -2.14
CA ILE A 312 -10.11 -8.83 -2.86
C ILE A 312 -8.75 -8.68 -2.18
N SER A 313 -8.72 -8.66 -0.85
CA SER A 313 -7.47 -8.47 -0.09
C SER A 313 -6.55 -9.69 -0.19
N SER A 314 -7.13 -10.89 -0.13
CA SER A 314 -6.36 -12.13 -0.34
C SER A 314 -5.85 -12.22 -1.79
N PHE A 315 -6.64 -11.82 -2.77
CA PHE A 315 -6.21 -11.80 -4.17
C PHE A 315 -5.12 -10.78 -4.46
N ALA A 316 -5.26 -9.55 -3.97
CA ALA A 316 -4.22 -8.52 -4.09
C ALA A 316 -2.90 -8.98 -3.46
N THR A 317 -2.98 -9.69 -2.35
CA THR A 317 -1.81 -10.31 -1.69
C THR A 317 -1.22 -11.44 -2.54
N ALA A 318 -2.06 -12.29 -3.15
CA ALA A 318 -1.61 -13.37 -4.04
C ALA A 318 -0.84 -12.83 -5.25
N VAL A 319 -1.38 -11.78 -5.89
CA VAL A 319 -0.76 -11.07 -7.02
C VAL A 319 0.54 -10.41 -6.59
N SER A 320 0.57 -9.77 -5.41
CA SER A 320 1.80 -9.18 -4.85
C SER A 320 2.89 -10.23 -4.64
N LEU A 321 2.57 -11.35 -4.00
CA LEU A 321 3.52 -12.43 -3.73
C LEU A 321 4.03 -13.08 -5.02
N ALA A 322 3.16 -13.27 -6.01
CA ALA A 322 3.54 -13.74 -7.34
C ALA A 322 4.47 -12.74 -8.05
N GLY A 323 4.16 -11.44 -8.00
CA GLY A 323 5.02 -10.39 -8.53
C GLY A 323 6.38 -10.33 -7.84
N MET A 324 6.42 -10.49 -6.52
CA MET A 324 7.66 -10.55 -5.74
C MET A 324 8.53 -11.74 -6.13
N LEU A 325 7.93 -12.91 -6.29
CA LEU A 325 8.62 -14.10 -6.76
C LEU A 325 9.10 -13.91 -8.21
N GLY A 326 8.23 -13.45 -9.10
CA GLY A 326 8.53 -13.20 -10.51
C GLY A 326 9.69 -12.24 -10.69
N GLY A 327 9.66 -11.09 -10.00
CA GLY A 327 10.77 -10.12 -10.02
C GLY A 327 12.09 -10.73 -9.56
N THR A 328 12.07 -11.55 -8.50
CA THR A 328 13.27 -12.24 -8.01
C THR A 328 13.79 -13.29 -8.99
N LEU A 329 12.90 -14.05 -9.63
CA LEU A 329 13.25 -15.09 -10.60
C LEU A 329 13.81 -14.50 -11.90
N LEU A 330 13.14 -13.48 -12.45
CA LEU A 330 13.60 -12.74 -13.62
C LEU A 330 14.99 -12.16 -13.38
N TRP A 331 15.22 -11.60 -12.20
CA TRP A 331 16.51 -11.05 -11.83
C TRP A 331 17.61 -12.11 -11.74
N ARG A 332 17.32 -13.25 -11.10
CA ARG A 332 18.27 -14.38 -11.04
C ARG A 332 18.64 -14.90 -12.42
N ALA A 333 17.67 -15.01 -13.32
CA ALA A 333 17.89 -15.43 -14.70
C ALA A 333 18.77 -14.42 -15.46
N ALA A 334 18.49 -13.12 -15.32
CA ALA A 334 19.21 -12.06 -16.02
C ALA A 334 20.64 -11.85 -15.49
N ALA A 335 20.82 -11.77 -14.16
CA ALA A 335 22.09 -11.41 -13.55
C ALA A 335 23.08 -12.58 -13.45
N ARG A 336 22.64 -13.84 -13.58
CA ARG A 336 23.42 -15.05 -13.27
C ARG A 336 24.04 -15.03 -11.85
N GLU A 337 23.57 -14.14 -10.99
CA GLU A 337 24.00 -14.02 -9.61
C GLU A 337 23.16 -14.92 -8.71
N ARG A 338 23.84 -15.73 -7.89
CA ARG A 338 23.18 -16.46 -6.80
C ARG A 338 22.93 -15.50 -5.65
N PHE A 339 21.78 -14.82 -5.64
CA PHE A 339 21.24 -14.32 -4.37
C PHE A 339 21.08 -15.51 -3.44
N ARG A 340 21.70 -15.43 -2.26
CA ARG A 340 21.74 -16.52 -1.27
C ARG A 340 20.34 -17.08 -1.00
N GLU A 341 19.29 -16.26 -0.92
CA GLU A 341 17.90 -16.72 -0.85
C GLU A 341 16.92 -15.72 -1.52
N PRO A 342 15.82 -16.20 -2.15
CA PRO A 342 14.78 -15.33 -2.68
C PRO A 342 13.93 -14.77 -1.53
N ALA A 343 13.37 -13.56 -1.70
CA ALA A 343 12.50 -12.96 -0.69
C ALA A 343 11.24 -13.80 -0.43
N CYS A 344 10.69 -14.42 -1.48
CA CYS A 344 9.58 -15.35 -1.40
C CYS A 344 10.02 -16.74 -1.88
N ARG A 345 9.69 -17.78 -1.12
CA ARG A 345 9.88 -19.18 -1.55
C ARG A 345 8.74 -19.59 -2.47
N THR A 346 9.05 -20.25 -3.59
CA THR A 346 8.04 -20.72 -4.56
C THR A 346 6.97 -21.57 -3.90
N ALA A 347 7.35 -22.51 -3.02
CA ALA A 347 6.41 -23.36 -2.29
C ALA A 347 5.44 -22.56 -1.42
N PHE A 348 5.89 -21.49 -0.78
CA PHE A 348 5.03 -20.62 0.03
C PHE A 348 4.01 -19.86 -0.84
N VAL A 349 4.46 -19.29 -1.96
CA VAL A 349 3.57 -18.58 -2.89
C VAL A 349 2.54 -19.55 -3.46
N ALA A 350 2.96 -20.75 -3.90
CA ALA A 350 2.06 -21.79 -4.39
C ALA A 350 1.05 -22.22 -3.31
N LEU A 351 1.50 -22.46 -2.08
CA LEU A 351 0.63 -22.82 -0.96
C LEU A 351 -0.43 -21.73 -0.69
N PHE A 352 -0.04 -20.45 -0.72
CA PHE A 352 -0.99 -19.35 -0.53
C PHE A 352 -2.05 -19.31 -1.62
N TRP A 353 -1.65 -19.44 -2.90
CA TRP A 353 -2.59 -19.51 -4.02
C TRP A 353 -3.53 -20.70 -3.91
N VAL A 354 -3.01 -21.89 -3.66
CA VAL A 354 -3.83 -23.10 -3.49
C VAL A 354 -4.81 -22.93 -2.35
N ALA A 355 -4.37 -22.50 -1.17
CA ALA A 355 -5.24 -22.29 -0.01
C ALA A 355 -6.35 -21.26 -0.30
N MET A 356 -6.02 -20.14 -0.95
CA MET A 356 -6.98 -19.11 -1.33
C MET A 356 -8.02 -19.66 -2.32
N LEU A 357 -7.57 -20.30 -3.41
CA LEU A 357 -8.46 -20.86 -4.43
C LEU A 357 -9.35 -21.96 -3.84
N SER A 358 -8.79 -22.86 -3.02
CA SER A 358 -9.55 -23.91 -2.33
C SER A 358 -10.63 -23.31 -1.43
N HIS A 359 -10.31 -22.28 -0.65
CA HIS A 359 -11.31 -21.60 0.18
C HIS A 359 -12.40 -20.95 -0.67
N TRP A 360 -12.05 -20.31 -1.79
CA TRP A 360 -13.03 -19.69 -2.69
C TRP A 360 -13.91 -20.71 -3.41
N MET A 361 -13.39 -21.88 -3.77
CA MET A 361 -14.18 -22.97 -4.34
C MET A 361 -15.24 -23.47 -3.34
N TYR A 362 -14.89 -23.49 -2.05
CA TYR A 362 -15.80 -23.88 -0.98
C TYR A 362 -16.75 -22.75 -0.57
N ALA A 363 -16.33 -21.49 -0.64
CA ALA A 363 -17.12 -20.34 -0.23
C ALA A 363 -18.31 -20.12 -1.19
N TRP A 364 -19.52 -20.22 -0.65
CA TRP A 364 -20.74 -19.91 -1.38
C TRP A 364 -20.86 -18.39 -1.53
N PHE A 365 -21.10 -17.92 -2.75
CA PHE A 365 -21.20 -16.50 -3.08
C PHE A 365 -22.59 -16.25 -3.66
N TYR A 366 -23.38 -15.35 -3.05
CA TYR A 366 -24.68 -14.81 -3.52
C TYR A 366 -25.61 -15.80 -4.26
N TYR A 367 -26.78 -16.13 -3.68
CA TYR A 367 -27.77 -17.07 -4.25
C TYR A 367 -27.19 -18.46 -4.55
N GLN A 368 -26.50 -19.06 -3.58
CA GLN A 368 -26.13 -20.48 -3.64
C GLN A 368 -25.20 -20.91 -4.79
N SER A 369 -24.52 -19.95 -5.44
CA SER A 369 -23.57 -20.25 -6.52
C SER A 369 -22.12 -20.22 -6.02
N PRO A 370 -21.23 -21.11 -6.51
CA PRO A 370 -19.81 -21.04 -6.16
C PRO A 370 -19.19 -19.71 -6.58
N PHE A 371 -18.24 -19.20 -5.80
CA PHE A 371 -17.53 -17.94 -6.09
C PHE A 371 -17.06 -17.84 -7.55
N PHE A 372 -16.42 -18.89 -8.06
CA PHE A 372 -15.87 -18.90 -9.42
C PHE A 372 -16.95 -18.73 -10.50
N ARG A 373 -18.13 -19.33 -10.32
CA ARG A 373 -19.22 -19.19 -11.30
C ARG A 373 -19.65 -17.73 -11.39
N ASN A 374 -19.81 -17.07 -10.24
CA ASN A 374 -20.19 -15.66 -10.21
C ASN A 374 -19.07 -14.78 -10.77
N VAL A 375 -17.88 -14.80 -10.19
CA VAL A 375 -16.81 -13.86 -10.57
C VAL A 375 -16.29 -14.12 -11.98
N PHE A 376 -16.07 -15.38 -12.35
CA PHE A 376 -15.58 -15.71 -13.69
C PHE A 376 -16.68 -15.54 -14.74
N GLY A 377 -17.94 -15.81 -14.41
CA GLY A 377 -19.07 -15.53 -15.30
C GLY A 377 -19.19 -14.05 -15.63
N TRP A 378 -19.15 -13.17 -14.62
CA TRP A 378 -19.14 -11.72 -14.82
C TRP A 378 -17.89 -11.24 -15.55
N PHE A 379 -16.72 -11.84 -15.28
CA PHE A 379 -15.49 -11.52 -16.01
C PHE A 379 -15.54 -11.93 -17.48
N GLN A 380 -16.03 -13.12 -17.78
CA GLN A 380 -16.25 -13.58 -19.16
C GLN A 380 -17.27 -12.72 -19.88
N HIS A 381 -18.32 -12.29 -19.19
CA HIS A 381 -19.30 -11.35 -19.73
C HIS A 381 -18.62 -10.02 -20.06
N ALA A 382 -17.94 -9.40 -19.10
CA ALA A 382 -17.22 -8.14 -19.31
C ALA A 382 -16.19 -8.23 -20.44
N LEU A 383 -15.46 -9.35 -20.56
CA LEU A 383 -14.54 -9.58 -21.68
C LEU A 383 -15.24 -9.61 -23.05
N ARG A 384 -16.51 -9.99 -23.11
CA ARG A 384 -17.30 -10.10 -24.34
C ARG A 384 -18.08 -8.83 -24.66
N THR A 385 -18.54 -8.10 -23.65
CA THR A 385 -19.49 -6.97 -23.81
C THR A 385 -18.86 -5.62 -23.53
N ASP A 386 -17.87 -5.55 -22.64
CA ASP A 386 -17.45 -4.28 -22.04
C ASP A 386 -16.04 -3.86 -22.45
N VAL A 387 -15.27 -4.72 -23.13
CA VAL A 387 -13.90 -4.40 -23.56
C VAL A 387 -13.94 -3.31 -24.63
N ALA A 388 -13.71 -2.08 -24.18
CA ALA A 388 -13.50 -0.91 -25.00
C ALA A 388 -12.19 -0.25 -24.58
N LEU A 389 -11.42 0.24 -25.56
CA LEU A 389 -10.08 0.81 -25.36
C LEU A 389 -10.07 2.21 -24.72
N VAL A 390 -11.12 2.54 -23.96
CA VAL A 390 -11.41 3.88 -23.41
C VAL A 390 -12.06 3.79 -22.02
N GLY A 391 -11.78 2.74 -21.25
CA GLY A 391 -12.24 2.71 -19.86
C GLY A 391 -11.58 3.83 -19.06
N VAL A 392 -12.34 4.52 -18.21
CA VAL A 392 -11.83 5.62 -17.37
C VAL A 392 -11.10 5.03 -16.16
N PRO A 393 -9.77 5.18 -16.04
CA PRO A 393 -9.04 4.71 -14.88
C PRO A 393 -9.39 5.53 -13.66
N TYR A 394 -9.24 4.91 -12.49
CA TYR A 394 -9.58 5.53 -11.23
C TYR A 394 -8.88 6.88 -11.07
N ALA A 395 -9.68 7.95 -10.98
CA ALA A 395 -9.20 9.30 -10.72
C ALA A 395 -8.96 9.49 -9.23
N ALA A 396 -7.83 10.12 -8.87
CA ALA A 396 -7.71 10.75 -7.58
C ALA A 396 -8.84 11.79 -7.40
N SER A 397 -9.20 12.06 -6.14
CA SER A 397 -10.19 13.06 -5.75
C SER A 397 -10.18 14.30 -6.66
N ASP A 398 -11.35 14.78 -7.06
CA ASP A 398 -11.47 16.03 -7.83
C ASP A 398 -10.98 17.27 -7.06
N ALA A 399 -10.74 17.13 -5.76
CA ALA A 399 -10.08 18.15 -4.96
C ALA A 399 -8.62 18.36 -5.44
N PRO A 400 -8.26 19.55 -5.94
CA PRO A 400 -6.96 19.81 -6.56
C PRO A 400 -5.75 19.45 -5.69
N LEU A 401 -5.84 19.69 -4.37
CA LEU A 401 -4.75 19.41 -3.44
C LEU A 401 -4.54 17.90 -3.22
N ASN A 402 -5.61 17.12 -3.05
CA ASN A 402 -5.52 15.66 -2.91
C ASN A 402 -4.96 15.03 -4.19
N ARG A 403 -5.40 15.54 -5.35
CA ARG A 403 -4.92 15.16 -6.67
C ARG A 403 -3.43 15.44 -6.83
N MET A 404 -3.00 16.67 -6.56
CA MET A 404 -1.58 17.05 -6.64
C MET A 404 -0.71 16.21 -5.72
N PHE A 405 -1.15 16.00 -4.47
CA PHE A 405 -0.41 15.19 -3.50
C PHE A 405 -0.28 13.73 -3.95
N PHE A 406 -1.35 13.13 -4.48
CA PHE A 406 -1.32 11.79 -5.05
C PHE A 406 -0.30 11.67 -6.19
N LEU A 407 -0.27 12.64 -7.11
CA LEU A 407 0.69 12.67 -8.20
C LEU A 407 2.13 12.80 -7.66
N LEU A 408 2.38 13.72 -6.72
CA LEU A 408 3.70 13.84 -6.10
C LEU A 408 4.19 12.51 -5.49
N LEU A 409 3.32 11.76 -4.82
CA LEU A 409 3.66 10.43 -4.30
C LEU A 409 4.03 9.44 -5.41
N ILE A 410 3.34 9.45 -6.55
CA ILE A 410 3.72 8.63 -7.72
C ILE A 410 5.10 9.04 -8.24
N ALA A 411 5.36 10.34 -8.40
CA ALA A 411 6.65 10.83 -8.87
C ALA A 411 7.80 10.36 -7.95
N PHE A 412 7.66 10.52 -6.63
CA PHE A 412 8.66 10.04 -5.66
C PHE A 412 8.77 8.51 -5.62
N ALA A 413 7.66 7.78 -5.79
CA ALA A 413 7.70 6.33 -5.91
C ALA A 413 8.55 5.87 -7.10
N VAL A 414 8.41 6.55 -8.25
CA VAL A 414 9.21 6.27 -9.45
C VAL A 414 10.67 6.60 -9.24
N VAL A 415 10.99 7.77 -8.66
CA VAL A 415 12.38 8.16 -8.35
C VAL A 415 13.04 7.11 -7.44
N GLY A 416 12.37 6.72 -6.36
CA GLY A 416 12.88 5.73 -5.42
C GLY A 416 12.97 4.32 -6.00
N ALA A 417 12.02 3.92 -6.85
CA ALA A 417 12.06 2.63 -7.53
C ALA A 417 13.25 2.54 -8.49
N LEU A 418 13.51 3.60 -9.26
CA LEU A 418 14.69 3.71 -10.12
C LEU A 418 15.97 3.73 -9.28
N GLY A 419 15.96 4.42 -8.13
CA GLY A 419 17.06 4.40 -7.15
C GLY A 419 17.37 2.99 -6.63
N TRP A 420 16.36 2.20 -6.28
CA TRP A 420 16.50 0.80 -5.86
C TRP A 420 16.96 -0.12 -7.00
N LEU A 421 16.67 0.24 -8.25
CA LEU A 421 17.25 -0.41 -9.42
C LEU A 421 18.68 0.03 -9.70
N SER A 422 19.22 1.07 -9.07
CA SER A 422 20.62 1.47 -9.30
C SER A 422 21.59 0.40 -8.79
N GLN A 423 22.76 0.25 -9.44
CA GLN A 423 23.73 -0.80 -9.09
C GLN A 423 24.18 -0.75 -7.62
N ARG A 424 24.24 0.45 -7.02
CA ARG A 424 24.72 0.65 -5.64
C ARG A 424 23.72 0.17 -4.59
N GLU A 425 22.44 0.27 -4.90
CA GLU A 425 21.34 0.09 -3.96
C GLU A 425 20.57 -1.22 -4.22
N ARG A 426 20.91 -1.97 -5.26
CA ARG A 426 20.13 -3.14 -5.67
C ARG A 426 20.32 -4.33 -4.72
N ASN A 427 19.21 -4.92 -4.27
CA ASN A 427 19.22 -6.20 -3.56
C ASN A 427 17.96 -7.03 -3.88
N SER A 428 17.97 -8.33 -3.54
CA SER A 428 16.85 -9.24 -3.87
C SER A 428 15.53 -8.83 -3.24
N MET A 429 15.55 -8.28 -2.03
CA MET A 429 14.32 -7.87 -1.33
C MET A 429 13.67 -6.64 -1.97
N ARG A 430 14.46 -5.63 -2.34
CA ARG A 430 14.00 -4.43 -3.04
C ARG A 430 13.44 -4.81 -4.41
N ILE A 431 14.14 -5.68 -5.16
CA ILE A 431 13.62 -6.20 -6.44
C ILE A 431 12.31 -6.96 -6.26
N ALA A 432 12.19 -7.79 -5.23
CA ALA A 432 10.94 -8.48 -4.94
C ALA A 432 9.81 -7.47 -4.69
N VAL A 433 10.02 -6.47 -3.82
CA VAL A 433 9.00 -5.44 -3.55
C VAL A 433 8.62 -4.68 -4.82
N LEU A 434 9.59 -4.31 -5.67
CA LEU A 434 9.32 -3.68 -6.96
C LEU A 434 8.53 -4.60 -7.90
N GLY A 435 8.83 -5.89 -7.94
CA GLY A 435 8.07 -6.88 -8.69
C GLY A 435 6.62 -7.01 -8.22
N GLY A 436 6.40 -6.99 -6.90
CA GLY A 436 5.06 -6.95 -6.31
C GLY A 436 4.32 -5.66 -6.67
N ALA A 437 4.99 -4.51 -6.56
CA ALA A 437 4.42 -3.20 -6.90
C ALA A 437 4.04 -3.12 -8.38
N ALA A 438 4.90 -3.63 -9.27
CA ALA A 438 4.64 -3.72 -10.69
C ALA A 438 3.44 -4.62 -11.00
N ALA A 439 3.33 -5.79 -10.34
CA ALA A 439 2.20 -6.70 -10.54
C ALA A 439 0.86 -6.06 -10.17
N ILE A 440 0.76 -5.41 -9.00
CA ILE A 440 -0.45 -4.65 -8.63
C ILE A 440 -0.65 -3.46 -9.58
N GLY A 441 0.41 -2.72 -9.93
CA GLY A 441 0.33 -1.57 -10.82
C GLY A 441 -0.24 -1.93 -12.19
N VAL A 442 0.18 -3.07 -12.75
CA VAL A 442 -0.40 -3.63 -13.98
C VAL A 442 -1.89 -3.90 -13.79
N THR A 443 -2.32 -4.49 -12.68
CA THR A 443 -3.76 -4.70 -12.42
C THR A 443 -4.54 -3.38 -12.34
N ILE A 444 -4.00 -2.36 -11.67
CA ILE A 444 -4.66 -1.07 -11.50
C ILE A 444 -4.74 -0.28 -12.80
N VAL A 445 -3.79 -0.47 -13.72
CA VAL A 445 -3.72 0.30 -14.97
C VAL A 445 -4.36 -0.45 -16.15
N VAL A 446 -4.00 -1.72 -16.36
CA VAL A 446 -4.40 -2.47 -17.55
C VAL A 446 -5.90 -2.80 -17.54
N PHE A 447 -6.44 -3.30 -16.43
CA PHE A 447 -7.86 -3.67 -16.39
C PHE A 447 -8.79 -2.47 -16.61
N PRO A 448 -8.57 -1.29 -16.00
CA PRO A 448 -9.40 -0.13 -16.30
C PRO A 448 -9.22 0.41 -17.72
N ILE A 449 -8.01 0.35 -18.31
CA ILE A 449 -7.82 0.72 -19.72
C ILE A 449 -8.65 -0.18 -20.64
N LEU A 450 -8.75 -1.47 -20.31
CA LEU A 450 -9.58 -2.43 -21.02
C LEU A 450 -11.07 -2.34 -20.63
N ASN A 451 -11.46 -1.35 -19.82
CA ASN A 451 -12.82 -1.16 -19.28
C ASN A 451 -13.35 -2.35 -18.47
N ILE A 452 -12.45 -3.11 -17.84
CA ILE A 452 -12.77 -4.25 -16.97
C ILE A 452 -12.92 -3.73 -15.53
N GLY A 453 -14.13 -3.32 -15.17
CA GLY A 453 -14.43 -2.71 -13.86
C GLY A 453 -14.70 -3.70 -12.71
N ASN A 454 -15.01 -4.96 -13.02
CA ASN A 454 -15.44 -5.97 -12.05
C ASN A 454 -14.36 -6.41 -11.03
N LEU A 455 -13.08 -6.07 -11.27
CA LEU A 455 -11.99 -6.33 -10.33
C LEU A 455 -11.85 -5.28 -9.23
N LEU A 456 -12.69 -4.22 -9.25
CA LEU A 456 -12.74 -3.17 -8.25
C LEU A 456 -11.34 -2.59 -7.95
N THR A 457 -10.60 -2.26 -9.01
CA THR A 457 -9.17 -1.86 -8.96
C THR A 457 -8.90 -0.67 -8.03
N GLY A 458 -9.88 0.20 -7.78
CA GLY A 458 -9.78 1.26 -6.78
C GLY A 458 -9.47 0.75 -5.35
N ARG A 459 -9.91 -0.46 -4.99
CA ARG A 459 -9.63 -1.11 -3.69
C ARG A 459 -8.18 -1.59 -3.57
N TRP A 460 -7.48 -1.76 -4.69
CA TRP A 460 -6.11 -2.27 -4.76
C TRP A 460 -5.07 -1.18 -4.53
N LEU A 461 -5.45 0.09 -4.70
CA LEU A 461 -4.54 1.23 -4.53
C LEU A 461 -3.90 1.25 -3.13
N ALA A 462 -4.64 0.89 -2.07
CA ALA A 462 -4.07 0.79 -0.73
C ALA A 462 -2.89 -0.21 -0.65
N PHE A 463 -2.99 -1.36 -1.34
CA PHE A 463 -1.92 -2.36 -1.40
C PHE A 463 -0.74 -1.88 -2.24
N ALA A 464 -1.02 -1.21 -3.37
CA ALA A 464 0.01 -0.58 -4.18
C ALA A 464 0.80 0.46 -3.37
N PHE A 465 0.11 1.30 -2.59
CA PHE A 465 0.74 2.28 -1.71
C PHE A 465 1.63 1.63 -0.65
N LEU A 466 1.21 0.52 -0.04
CA LEU A 466 2.02 -0.18 0.96
C LEU A 466 3.33 -0.74 0.37
N LEU A 467 3.32 -1.17 -0.89
CA LEU A 467 4.54 -1.59 -1.60
C LEU A 467 5.39 -0.41 -2.08
N ALA A 468 4.74 0.70 -2.47
CA ALA A 468 5.40 1.87 -3.04
C ALA A 468 5.92 2.86 -1.99
N VAL A 469 5.45 2.81 -0.74
CA VAL A 469 5.89 3.71 0.34
C VAL A 469 7.39 3.61 0.63
N GLY A 470 7.99 2.43 0.51
CA GLY A 470 9.44 2.26 0.64
C GLY A 470 10.23 3.02 -0.42
N PRO A 471 9.94 2.81 -1.72
CA PRO A 471 10.43 3.65 -2.81
C PRO A 471 10.15 5.15 -2.58
N MET A 472 8.92 5.56 -2.26
CA MET A 472 8.56 6.96 -2.03
C MET A 472 9.42 7.62 -0.94
N ALA A 473 9.74 6.91 0.14
CA ALA A 473 10.57 7.43 1.22
C ALA A 473 12.07 7.50 0.87
N CYS A 474 12.50 6.83 -0.20
CA CYS A 474 13.89 6.82 -0.65
C CYS A 474 14.15 7.71 -1.88
N GLY A 475 13.11 8.03 -2.64
CA GLY A 475 13.16 8.92 -3.81
C GLY A 475 13.07 10.38 -3.41
#